data_AF-A0A7W2BLI7-F1
#
_entry.id   AF-A0A7W2BLI7-F1
#
_cell.length_a   1.000
_cell.length_b   1.000
_cell.length_c   1.000
_cell.angle_alpha   90.00
_cell.angle_beta   90.00
_cell.angle_gamma   90.00
#
_symmetry.space_group_name_H-M   'P 1'
#
loop_
_entity.id
_entity.type
_entity.pdbx_description
1 polymer ?
#
loop_
_entity_poly.entity_id
_entity_poly.type
_entity_poly.pdbx_seq_one_letter_code
_entity_poly.pdbx_strand_id
1 'polypeptide(L)'
;MSFAGIGASFASTLDGDAIENLVSGKKVYLKIPIGGEFPLRYGENGIVKGDGSAVGLGRFFAPKDQGKWWVRNDQLCQQWTEWYKGKTTCFAISDLEGKNFRWKRTDGREGEGRIE
;
A
#
# COMPACT_ATOMS: atom_id res chain seq x y z
N MET A 1 23.68 -19.83 30.60
CA MET A 1 23.55 -18.47 30.05
C MET A 1 22.49 -18.50 28.96
N SER A 2 21.37 -17.81 29.14
CA SER A 2 20.30 -17.74 28.13
C SER A 2 20.64 -16.65 27.12
N PHE A 3 20.80 -17.02 25.84
CA PHE A 3 20.91 -16.07 24.76
C PHE A 3 19.49 -15.59 24.40
N ALA A 4 19.18 -14.35 24.74
CA ALA A 4 18.02 -13.65 24.19
C ALA A 4 18.31 -13.39 22.71
N GLY A 5 17.70 -14.18 21.83
CA GLY A 5 17.71 -13.93 20.40
C GLY A 5 16.93 -12.65 20.12
N ILE A 6 17.63 -11.58 19.76
CA ILE A 6 17.03 -10.41 19.11
C ILE A 6 16.69 -10.87 17.69
N GLY A 7 15.48 -11.42 17.53
CA GLY A 7 14.90 -11.64 16.21
C GLY A 7 14.61 -10.29 15.59
N ALA A 8 15.54 -9.77 14.79
CA ALA A 8 15.18 -8.77 13.80
C ALA A 8 14.29 -9.50 12.79
N SER A 9 12.97 -9.35 12.90
CA SER A 9 12.02 -9.84 11.90
C SER A 9 12.35 -9.12 10.60
N PHE A 10 13.09 -9.80 9.72
CA PHE A 10 13.35 -9.31 8.38
C PHE A 10 12.01 -9.33 7.64
N ALA A 11 11.54 -8.15 7.25
CA ALA A 11 10.37 -8.02 6.42
C ALA A 11 10.59 -8.84 5.12
N SER A 12 9.95 -10.00 5.01
CA SER A 12 10.06 -10.83 3.82
C SER A 12 9.19 -10.21 2.71
N THR A 13 9.77 -10.04 1.53
CA THR A 13 9.00 -9.61 0.36
C THR A 13 7.95 -10.67 0.03
N LEU A 14 6.72 -10.22 -0.14
CA LEU A 14 5.57 -11.08 -0.44
C LEU A 14 5.53 -11.42 -1.93
N ASP A 15 5.11 -12.64 -2.23
CA ASP A 15 4.78 -13.07 -3.59
C ASP A 15 3.41 -12.55 -4.05
N GLY A 16 3.08 -12.78 -5.31
CA GLY A 16 1.86 -12.26 -5.90
C GLY A 16 0.57 -12.74 -5.21
N ASP A 17 0.47 -14.02 -4.89
CA ASP A 17 -0.72 -14.60 -4.25
C ASP A 17 -0.87 -14.06 -2.82
N ALA A 18 0.24 -13.92 -2.09
CA ALA A 18 0.24 -13.33 -0.77
C ALA A 18 -0.18 -11.85 -0.82
N ILE A 19 0.31 -11.07 -1.79
CA ILE A 19 -0.10 -9.68 -2.00
C ILE A 19 -1.60 -9.58 -2.29
N GLU A 20 -2.12 -10.43 -3.17
CA GLU A 20 -3.54 -10.40 -3.53
C GLU A 20 -4.42 -10.72 -2.31
N ASN A 21 -4.11 -11.79 -1.58
CA ASN A 21 -4.83 -12.16 -0.35
C ASN A 21 -4.71 -11.09 0.75
N LEU A 22 -3.57 -10.39 0.79
CA LEU A 22 -3.31 -9.33 1.75
C LEU A 22 -4.22 -8.12 1.51
N VAL A 23 -4.46 -7.70 0.25
CA VAL A 23 -5.18 -6.45 -0.03
C VAL A 23 -6.60 -6.64 -0.54
N SER A 24 -6.92 -7.76 -1.22
CA SER A 24 -8.20 -7.96 -1.87
C SER A 24 -9.37 -7.89 -0.90
N GLY A 25 -10.35 -7.03 -1.19
CA GLY A 25 -11.52 -6.77 -0.36
C GLY A 25 -11.25 -5.89 0.88
N LYS A 26 -10.00 -5.52 1.16
CA LYS A 26 -9.60 -4.86 2.42
C LYS A 26 -9.41 -3.37 2.29
N LYS A 27 -9.32 -2.72 3.44
CA LYS A 27 -8.95 -1.31 3.58
C LYS A 27 -7.51 -1.22 4.06
N VAL A 28 -6.71 -0.50 3.29
CA VAL A 28 -5.28 -0.29 3.50
C VAL A 28 -5.06 1.17 3.88
N TYR A 29 -4.26 1.42 4.89
CA TYR A 29 -3.91 2.76 5.36
C TYR A 29 -2.41 2.97 5.15
N LEU A 30 -2.03 3.86 4.25
CA LEU A 30 -0.62 4.22 4.06
C LEU A 30 -0.22 5.31 5.05
N LYS A 31 0.87 5.10 5.79
CA LYS A 31 1.41 6.11 6.72
C LYS A 31 2.06 7.25 5.93
N ILE A 32 1.93 8.45 6.46
CA ILE A 32 2.38 9.68 5.81
C ILE A 32 3.44 10.36 6.70
N PRO A 33 4.57 10.83 6.15
CA PRO A 33 5.69 11.31 6.97
C PRO A 33 5.38 12.48 7.91
N ILE A 34 4.36 13.30 7.60
CA ILE A 34 4.01 14.51 8.37
C ILE A 34 2.76 14.26 9.25
N GLY A 35 2.45 12.99 9.52
CA GLY A 35 1.30 12.58 10.32
C GLY A 35 0.03 12.35 9.49
N GLY A 36 -0.82 11.45 9.97
CA GLY A 36 -2.02 10.99 9.29
C GLY A 36 -1.82 9.69 8.50
N GLU A 37 -2.93 9.17 8.00
CA GLU A 37 -2.99 7.97 7.19
C GLU A 37 -3.83 8.22 5.95
N PHE A 38 -3.39 7.64 4.84
CA PHE A 38 -4.08 7.71 3.57
C PHE A 38 -4.85 6.41 3.36
N PRO A 39 -6.19 6.40 3.52
CA PRO A 39 -6.99 5.20 3.32
C PRO A 39 -7.19 4.90 1.84
N LEU A 40 -6.93 3.66 1.46
CA LEU A 40 -7.27 3.03 0.19
C LEU A 40 -8.15 1.82 0.45
N ARG A 41 -9.13 1.58 -0.42
CA ARG A 41 -9.93 0.37 -0.41
C ARG A 41 -9.69 -0.39 -1.70
N TYR A 42 -9.18 -1.60 -1.59
CA TYR A 42 -8.93 -2.51 -2.70
C TYR A 42 -10.13 -3.45 -2.81
N GLY A 43 -10.99 -3.22 -3.80
CA GLY A 43 -12.13 -4.08 -4.08
C GLY A 43 -11.69 -5.34 -4.80
N GLU A 44 -12.33 -6.47 -4.49
CA GLU A 44 -12.11 -7.78 -5.15
C GLU A 44 -12.38 -7.74 -6.68
N ASN A 45 -13.11 -6.72 -7.13
CA ASN A 45 -13.37 -6.45 -8.55
C ASN A 45 -12.21 -5.74 -9.28
N GLY A 46 -11.02 -5.64 -8.67
CA GLY A 46 -9.88 -4.94 -9.23
C GLY A 46 -10.00 -3.41 -9.22
N ILE A 47 -10.95 -2.84 -8.46
CA ILE A 47 -11.11 -1.39 -8.32
C ILE A 47 -10.49 -0.93 -7.00
N VAL A 48 -9.60 0.07 -7.07
CA VAL A 48 -9.04 0.72 -5.89
C VAL A 48 -9.68 2.10 -5.71
N LYS A 49 -10.06 2.46 -4.50
CA LYS A 49 -10.59 3.80 -4.16
C LYS A 49 -9.71 4.42 -3.10
N GLY A 50 -9.25 5.64 -3.30
CA GLY A 50 -8.48 6.39 -2.33
C GLY A 50 -9.22 7.62 -1.83
N ASP A 51 -9.01 7.98 -0.56
CA ASP A 51 -9.54 9.21 0.03
C ASP A 51 -8.39 10.04 0.61
N GLY A 52 -8.01 11.09 -0.11
CA GLY A 52 -6.96 12.06 0.25
C GLY A 52 -7.45 13.20 1.12
N SER A 53 -8.73 13.21 1.51
CA SER A 53 -9.32 14.26 2.36
C SER A 53 -8.62 14.35 3.71
N ALA A 54 -8.15 13.23 4.24
CA ALA A 54 -7.47 13.12 5.54
C ALA A 54 -6.00 13.63 5.53
N VAL A 55 -5.44 13.92 4.35
CA VAL A 55 -3.99 14.19 4.17
C VAL A 55 -3.68 15.67 3.93
N GLY A 56 -4.70 16.55 3.91
CA GLY A 56 -4.50 17.94 3.49
C GLY A 56 -4.18 18.11 1.99
N LEU A 57 -4.18 17.01 1.22
CA LEU A 57 -4.09 17.01 -0.24
C LEU A 57 -5.37 17.55 -0.91
N GLY A 58 -6.44 17.77 -0.13
CA GLY A 58 -7.64 18.49 -0.58
C GLY A 58 -7.38 19.90 -1.11
N ARG A 59 -6.18 20.47 -0.90
CA ARG A 59 -5.77 21.74 -1.51
C ARG A 59 -5.29 21.62 -2.97
N PHE A 60 -5.06 20.41 -3.48
CA PHE A 60 -4.62 20.18 -4.86
C PHE A 60 -5.37 18.98 -5.51
N PHE A 61 -6.50 19.29 -6.15
CA PHE A 61 -7.03 18.66 -7.37
C PHE A 61 -7.87 17.37 -7.37
N ALA A 62 -7.95 16.54 -6.33
CA ALA A 62 -9.05 15.56 -6.20
C ALA A 62 -9.01 14.93 -4.81
N PRO A 63 -9.95 15.23 -3.89
CA PRO A 63 -9.94 14.68 -2.54
C PRO A 63 -10.18 13.16 -2.53
N LYS A 64 -10.78 12.62 -3.59
CA LYS A 64 -11.03 11.19 -3.78
C LYS A 64 -10.73 10.84 -5.23
N ASP A 65 -10.16 9.67 -5.44
CA ASP A 65 -9.98 9.11 -6.77
C ASP A 65 -10.24 7.61 -6.73
N GLN A 66 -10.51 7.05 -7.89
CA GLN A 66 -10.65 5.63 -8.09
C GLN A 66 -9.78 5.18 -9.25
N GLY A 67 -9.38 3.92 -9.20
CA GLY A 67 -8.47 3.35 -10.16
C GLY A 67 -8.68 1.87 -10.29
N LYS A 68 -7.78 1.25 -11.06
CA LYS A 68 -7.65 -0.19 -11.17
C LYS A 68 -6.44 -0.64 -10.36
N TRP A 69 -6.52 -1.82 -9.79
CA TRP A 69 -5.38 -2.49 -9.19
C TRP A 69 -5.32 -3.94 -9.66
N TRP A 70 -4.13 -4.49 -9.64
CA TRP A 70 -3.85 -5.88 -10.00
C TRP A 70 -2.49 -6.27 -9.43
N VAL A 71 -2.21 -7.56 -9.36
CA VAL A 71 -0.89 -8.07 -9.00
C VAL A 71 -0.16 -8.54 -10.25
N ARG A 72 1.12 -8.19 -10.38
CA ARG A 72 1.97 -8.64 -11.49
C ARG A 72 3.42 -8.70 -11.04
N ASN A 73 4.10 -9.81 -11.33
CA ASN A 73 5.52 -10.03 -11.00
C ASN A 73 5.82 -9.79 -9.51
N ASP A 74 4.99 -10.33 -8.61
CA ASP A 74 5.12 -10.14 -7.15
C ASP A 74 5.09 -8.66 -6.72
N GLN A 75 4.36 -7.84 -7.48
CA GLN A 75 4.15 -6.44 -7.18
C GLN A 75 2.67 -6.08 -7.23
N LEU A 76 2.23 -5.30 -6.26
CA LEU A 76 0.95 -4.63 -6.29
C LEU A 76 1.03 -3.47 -7.28
N CYS A 77 0.32 -3.56 -8.39
CA CYS A 77 0.22 -2.50 -9.38
C CYS A 77 -1.13 -1.78 -9.25
N GLN A 78 -1.10 -0.46 -9.41
CA GLN A 78 -2.31 0.36 -9.44
C GLN A 78 -2.21 1.43 -10.52
N GLN A 79 -3.37 1.82 -11.03
CA GLN A 79 -3.53 2.91 -11.96
C GLN A 79 -4.74 3.72 -11.56
N TRP A 80 -4.49 4.96 -11.15
CA TRP A 80 -5.52 5.93 -10.79
C TRP A 80 -6.18 6.53 -12.05
N THR A 81 -7.33 7.19 -11.89
CA THR A 81 -7.97 7.88 -13.03
C THR A 81 -7.38 9.27 -13.19
N GLU A 82 -7.35 10.05 -12.11
CA GLU A 82 -6.89 11.44 -12.11
C GLU A 82 -5.50 11.58 -11.48
N TRP A 83 -5.27 10.89 -10.37
CA TRP A 83 -4.01 10.97 -9.65
C TRP A 83 -2.85 10.41 -10.47
N TYR A 84 -1.67 10.97 -10.26
CA TYR A 84 -0.45 10.60 -10.99
C TYR A 84 -0.59 10.62 -12.53
N LYS A 85 -1.57 11.38 -13.06
CA LYS A 85 -1.90 11.44 -14.49
C LYS A 85 -2.27 10.06 -15.08
N GLY A 86 -2.92 9.22 -14.28
CA GLY A 86 -3.29 7.86 -14.66
C GLY A 86 -2.11 6.95 -15.00
N LYS A 87 -0.93 7.25 -14.46
CA LYS A 87 0.24 6.39 -14.63
C LYS A 87 0.11 5.13 -13.78
N THR A 88 0.42 3.99 -14.40
CA THR A 88 0.58 2.73 -13.68
C THR A 88 1.77 2.83 -12.74
N THR A 89 1.56 2.41 -11.49
CA THR A 89 2.55 2.43 -10.43
C THR A 89 2.55 1.09 -9.73
N CYS A 90 3.72 0.45 -9.60
CA CYS A 90 3.84 -0.86 -8.96
C CYS A 90 4.71 -0.78 -7.69
N PHE A 91 4.35 -1.60 -6.70
CA PHE A 91 4.92 -1.62 -5.37
C PHE A 91 5.29 -3.05 -4.99
N ALA A 92 6.53 -3.25 -4.56
CA ALA A 92 6.92 -4.43 -3.81
C ALA A 92 6.39 -4.30 -2.38
N ILE A 93 5.72 -5.33 -1.87
CA ILE A 93 5.20 -5.37 -0.51
C ILE A 93 6.09 -6.30 0.30
N SER A 94 6.46 -5.89 1.50
CA SER A 94 7.14 -6.73 2.47
C SER A 94 6.31 -6.79 3.73
N ASP A 95 6.04 -8.00 4.18
CA ASP A 95 5.22 -8.21 5.37
C ASP A 95 5.96 -7.67 6.59
N LEU A 96 5.21 -7.01 7.47
CA LEU A 96 5.67 -6.67 8.81
C LEU A 96 4.76 -7.39 9.79
N GLU A 97 5.26 -7.69 10.98
CA GLU A 97 4.46 -8.44 11.95
C GLU A 97 3.07 -7.81 12.19
N GLY A 98 2.06 -8.68 12.20
CA GLY A 98 0.66 -8.32 12.46
C GLY A 98 -0.08 -7.86 11.21
N LYS A 99 -0.64 -6.64 11.25
CA LYS A 99 -1.40 -6.05 10.14
C LYS A 99 -0.61 -4.97 9.40
N ASN A 100 0.69 -4.89 9.61
CA ASN A 100 1.53 -3.85 9.04
C ASN A 100 2.27 -4.40 7.82
N PHE A 101 2.66 -3.53 6.89
CA PHE A 101 3.52 -3.91 5.78
C PHE A 101 4.38 -2.72 5.37
N ARG A 102 5.53 -3.00 4.78
CA ARG A 102 6.35 -1.99 4.09
C ARG A 102 6.07 -2.09 2.60
N TRP A 103 6.00 -0.95 1.94
CA TRP A 103 5.88 -0.88 0.48
C TRP A 103 7.07 -0.13 -0.10
N LYS A 104 7.57 -0.60 -1.24
CA LYS A 104 8.62 0.05 -2.01
C LYS A 104 8.23 0.14 -3.46
N ARG A 105 8.30 1.35 -4.00
CA ARG A 105 7.89 1.69 -5.35
C ARG A 105 9.09 1.67 -6.29
N THR A 106 8.83 1.45 -7.57
CA THR A 106 9.88 1.37 -8.59
C THR A 106 10.68 2.66 -8.78
N ASP A 107 10.16 3.81 -8.37
CA ASP A 107 10.86 5.11 -8.36
C ASP A 107 11.72 5.34 -7.11
N GLY A 108 11.88 4.33 -6.25
CA GLY A 108 12.68 4.39 -5.03
C GLY A 108 11.95 4.95 -3.82
N ARG A 109 10.69 5.39 -3.95
CA ARG A 109 9.88 5.80 -2.80
C ARG A 109 9.44 4.58 -2.00
N GLU A 110 9.52 4.67 -0.70
CA GLU A 110 9.06 3.63 0.22
C GLU A 110 8.30 4.24 1.38
N GLY A 111 7.55 3.39 2.07
CA GLY A 111 6.81 3.75 3.26
C GLY A 111 6.20 2.54 3.92
N GLU A 112 5.40 2.79 4.94
CA GLU A 112 4.68 1.74 5.66
C GLU A 112 3.19 1.91 5.46
N GLY A 113 2.48 0.80 5.58
CA GLY A 113 1.04 0.80 5.65
C GLY A 113 0.55 -0.23 6.65
N ARG A 114 -0.75 -0.17 6.92
CA ARG A 114 -1.45 -1.16 7.71
C ARG A 114 -2.75 -1.54 7.07
N ILE A 115 -3.27 -2.69 7.45
CA ILE A 115 -4.52 -3.26 6.95
C ILE A 115 -5.52 -3.30 8.09
N GLU A 116 -6.80 -3.11 7.77
CA GLU A 116 -7.92 -3.26 8.70
C GLU A 116 -8.65 -4.58 8.50
#